data_AF-A0A6P4Z9J8-F1
#
_entry.id   AF-A0A6P4Z9J8-F1
#
_cell.length_a   1.000
_cell.length_b   1.000
_cell.length_c   1.000
_cell.angle_alpha   90.00
_cell.angle_beta   90.00
_cell.angle_gamma   90.00
#
_symmetry.space_group_name_H-M   'P 1'
#
loop_
_entity.id
_entity.type
_entity.pdbx_description
1 polymer ?
#
loop_
_entity_poly.entity_id
_entity_poly.type
_entity_poly.pdbx_seq_one_letter_code
_entity_poly.pdbx_strand_id
1 'polypeptide(L)'
;MASVAIEVLVSFASLSCIVLCVVLKLPQIAAIWSSKSAKGVSLQSTLLEWFCYAVMMCYHFVNEYPLSTYAEYLFLNIQDLALVLIILYFQDRLGLEALLYITGYFIIVSVLSTSLAVAKIMINFVLPMSMASKLIQLRALWTSRDASSVSPTTWFIAFYSCVARIFTTIVETGDIPVLLTQSVSGVLNCSIGLSVVYLQAQKTSAKREKRA
;
A
#
# COMPACT_ATOMS: atom_id res chain seq x y z
N MET A 1 32.90 8.70 -12.33
CA MET A 1 32.50 9.25 -11.01
C MET A 1 31.01 9.53 -10.92
N ALA A 2 30.41 10.27 -11.86
CA ALA A 2 28.96 10.54 -11.85
C ALA A 2 28.09 9.27 -11.98
N SER A 3 28.49 8.30 -12.82
CA SER A 3 27.78 7.01 -12.97
C SER A 3 27.76 6.19 -11.68
N VAL A 4 28.92 6.04 -11.03
CA VAL A 4 29.07 5.32 -9.76
C VAL A 4 28.24 5.97 -8.64
N ALA A 5 28.19 7.30 -8.58
CA ALA A 5 27.37 8.00 -7.60
C ALA A 5 25.86 7.71 -7.79
N ILE A 6 25.38 7.68 -9.05
CA ILE A 6 23.99 7.35 -9.37
C ILE A 6 23.67 5.91 -8.98
N GLU A 7 24.54 4.95 -9.31
CA GLU A 7 24.36 3.53 -8.96
C GLU A 7 24.26 3.32 -7.43
N VAL A 8 25.10 4.01 -6.65
CA VAL A 8 25.06 3.97 -5.19
C VAL A 8 23.74 4.55 -4.67
N LEU A 9 23.28 5.67 -5.22
CA LEU A 9 22.01 6.29 -4.82
C LEU A 9 20.81 5.41 -5.15
N VAL A 10 20.78 4.79 -6.33
CA VAL A 10 19.72 3.86 -6.74
C VAL A 10 19.70 2.63 -5.84
N SER A 11 20.87 2.03 -5.58
CA SER A 11 20.99 0.87 -4.70
C SER A 11 20.51 1.20 -3.28
N PHE A 12 20.90 2.37 -2.76
CA PHE A 12 20.46 2.85 -1.46
C PHE A 12 18.94 3.06 -1.42
N ALA A 13 18.37 3.72 -2.42
CA ALA A 13 16.92 3.99 -2.50
C ALA A 13 16.10 2.70 -2.63
N SER A 14 16.52 1.76 -3.46
CA SER A 14 15.88 0.45 -3.58
C SER A 14 15.95 -0.34 -2.28
N LEU A 15 17.12 -0.40 -1.62
CA LEU A 15 17.29 -1.12 -0.37
C LEU A 15 16.48 -0.49 0.77
N SER A 16 16.52 0.84 0.93
CA SER A 16 15.77 1.54 1.96
C SER A 16 14.26 1.36 1.76
N CYS A 17 13.79 1.40 0.51
CA CYS A 17 12.40 1.12 0.17
C CYS A 17 11.99 -0.29 0.60
N ILE A 18 12.79 -1.31 0.25
CA ILE A 18 12.49 -2.70 0.61
C ILE A 18 12.43 -2.86 2.13
N VAL A 19 13.45 -2.37 2.86
CA VAL A 19 13.52 -2.48 4.33
C VAL A 19 12.32 -1.81 5.00
N LEU A 20 11.92 -0.62 4.53
CA LEU A 20 10.76 0.07 5.09
C LEU A 20 9.44 -0.63 4.73
N CYS A 21 9.32 -1.17 3.52
CA CYS A 21 8.15 -1.93 3.08
C CYS A 21 7.97 -3.25 3.84
N VAL A 22 9.04 -3.86 4.38
CA VAL A 22 8.94 -5.05 5.26
C VAL A 22 8.13 -4.74 6.53
N VAL A 23 8.15 -3.50 7.01
CA VAL A 23 7.45 -3.10 8.25
C VAL A 23 6.27 -2.16 8.00
N LEU A 24 5.98 -1.80 6.75
CA LEU A 24 5.07 -0.71 6.39
C LEU A 24 3.67 -0.85 7.00
N LYS A 25 3.09 -2.05 7.03
CA LYS A 25 1.73 -2.28 7.52
C LYS A 25 1.69 -2.63 9.01
N LEU A 26 2.83 -2.91 9.65
CA LEU A 26 2.88 -3.25 11.08
C LEU A 26 2.31 -2.13 11.98
N PRO A 27 2.62 -0.84 11.76
CA PRO A 27 2.00 0.25 12.53
C PRO A 27 0.48 0.30 12.37
N GLN A 28 -0.04 0.01 11.17
CA GLN A 28 -1.47 -0.02 10.90
C GLN A 28 -2.16 -1.21 11.59
N ILE A 29 -1.54 -2.39 11.57
CA ILE A 29 -2.01 -3.57 12.31
C ILE A 29 -2.03 -3.28 13.82
N ALA A 30 -0.95 -2.69 14.36
CA ALA A 30 -0.87 -2.32 15.76
C ALA A 30 -1.94 -1.28 16.15
N ALA A 31 -2.25 -0.32 15.28
CA ALA A 31 -3.28 0.68 15.51
C ALA A 31 -4.68 0.04 15.65
N ILE A 32 -5.05 -0.87 14.74
CA ILE A 32 -6.33 -1.61 14.82
C ILE A 32 -6.40 -2.46 16.10
N TRP A 33 -5.31 -3.15 16.43
CA TRP A 33 -5.26 -4.01 17.61
C TRP A 33 -5.38 -3.22 18.92
N SER A 34 -4.80 -2.01 18.94
CA SER A 34 -4.82 -1.11 20.10
C SER A 34 -6.16 -0.41 20.26
N SER A 35 -6.80 -0.03 19.14
CA SER A 35 -8.13 0.59 19.17
C SER A 35 -9.27 -0.43 19.36
N LYS A 36 -8.97 -1.73 19.21
CA LYS A 36 -9.94 -2.84 19.21
C LYS A 36 -11.07 -2.62 18.20
N SER A 37 -10.77 -1.94 17.10
CA SER A 37 -11.76 -1.60 16.08
C SER A 37 -11.09 -1.39 14.72
N ALA A 38 -11.76 -1.81 13.65
CA ALA A 38 -11.35 -1.49 12.28
C ALA A 38 -11.98 -0.17 11.76
N LYS A 39 -12.63 0.63 12.61
CA LYS A 39 -13.26 1.90 12.19
C LYS A 39 -12.23 2.86 11.58
N GLY A 40 -12.59 3.46 10.45
CA GLY A 40 -11.73 4.35 9.68
C GLY A 40 -10.79 3.63 8.71
N VAL A 41 -10.68 2.31 8.76
CA VAL A 41 -9.94 1.48 7.80
C VAL A 41 -10.92 0.85 6.83
N SER A 42 -10.74 1.07 5.53
CA SER A 42 -11.62 0.50 4.50
C SER A 42 -11.11 -0.86 4.02
N LEU A 43 -11.92 -1.90 4.23
CA LEU A 43 -11.66 -3.24 3.68
C LEU A 43 -11.56 -3.19 2.14
N GLN A 44 -12.47 -2.46 1.48
CA GLN A 44 -12.48 -2.34 0.02
C GLN A 44 -11.22 -1.68 -0.53
N SER A 45 -10.73 -0.62 0.13
CA SER A 45 -9.44 -0.02 -0.21
C SER A 45 -8.30 -1.01 -0.05
N THR A 46 -8.27 -1.73 1.08
CA THR A 46 -7.22 -2.70 1.38
C THR A 46 -7.19 -3.84 0.35
N LEU A 47 -8.35 -4.37 -0.05
CA LEU A 47 -8.46 -5.41 -1.08
C LEU A 47 -7.98 -4.91 -2.46
N LEU A 48 -8.34 -3.69 -2.85
CA LEU A 48 -7.87 -3.11 -4.11
C LEU A 48 -6.35 -2.88 -4.11
N GLU A 49 -5.80 -2.42 -2.99
CA GLU A 49 -4.35 -2.23 -2.85
C GLU A 49 -3.61 -3.57 -2.91
N TRP A 50 -4.13 -4.58 -2.21
CA TRP A 50 -3.59 -5.93 -2.23
C TRP A 50 -3.59 -6.53 -3.64
N PHE A 51 -4.67 -6.34 -4.40
CA PHE A 51 -4.73 -6.73 -5.81
C PHE A 51 -3.72 -5.97 -6.68
N CYS A 52 -3.56 -4.66 -6.47
CA CYS A 52 -2.56 -3.87 -7.19
C CYS A 52 -1.14 -4.38 -6.94
N TYR A 53 -0.80 -4.74 -5.69
CA TYR A 53 0.50 -5.31 -5.37
C TYR A 53 0.71 -6.70 -5.99
N ALA A 54 -0.34 -7.53 -6.11
CA ALA A 54 -0.27 -8.79 -6.84
C ALA A 54 0.08 -8.55 -8.32
N VAL A 55 -0.60 -7.61 -8.98
CA VAL A 55 -0.34 -7.25 -10.38
C VAL A 55 1.06 -6.68 -10.55
N MET A 56 1.49 -5.74 -9.72
CA MET A 56 2.84 -5.15 -9.79
C MET A 56 3.91 -6.23 -9.65
N MET A 57 3.79 -7.11 -8.66
CA MET A 57 4.74 -8.21 -8.44
C MET A 57 4.81 -9.15 -9.64
N CYS A 58 3.66 -9.65 -10.12
CA CYS A 58 3.62 -10.58 -11.23
C CYS A 58 4.11 -9.92 -12.52
N TYR A 59 3.72 -8.67 -12.78
CA TYR A 59 4.15 -7.90 -13.94
C TYR A 59 5.67 -7.75 -14.00
N HIS A 60 6.32 -7.38 -12.90
CA HIS A 60 7.77 -7.25 -12.87
C HIS A 60 8.46 -8.61 -13.04
N PHE A 61 7.92 -9.66 -12.42
CA PHE A 61 8.43 -11.02 -12.56
C PHE A 61 8.39 -11.52 -14.02
N VAL A 62 7.25 -11.39 -14.71
CA VAL A 62 7.10 -11.88 -16.09
C VAL A 62 7.80 -11.01 -17.14
N ASN A 63 8.12 -9.75 -16.82
CA ASN A 63 8.97 -8.89 -17.67
C ASN A 63 10.48 -9.06 -17.33
N GLU A 64 10.83 -10.01 -16.46
CA GLU A 64 12.21 -10.34 -16.09
C GLU A 64 12.99 -9.15 -15.51
N TYR A 65 12.30 -8.26 -14.80
CA TYR A 65 12.96 -7.15 -14.11
C TYR A 65 13.82 -7.63 -12.93
N PRO A 66 14.90 -6.90 -12.59
CA PRO A 66 15.72 -7.24 -11.43
C PRO A 66 14.90 -7.30 -10.14
N LEU A 67 15.18 -8.27 -9.28
CA LEU A 67 14.43 -8.46 -8.03
C LEU A 67 14.40 -7.19 -7.15
N SER A 68 15.45 -6.37 -7.18
CA SER A 68 15.53 -5.10 -6.45
C SER A 68 14.43 -4.09 -6.80
N THR A 69 13.80 -4.21 -7.98
CA THR A 69 12.76 -3.28 -8.42
C THR A 69 11.39 -3.59 -7.84
N TYR A 70 11.17 -4.82 -7.35
CA TYR A 70 9.83 -5.28 -6.97
C TYR A 70 9.77 -6.21 -5.74
N ALA A 71 10.91 -6.53 -5.13
CA ALA A 71 10.99 -7.41 -3.95
C ALA A 71 10.10 -6.98 -2.78
N GLU A 72 9.87 -5.68 -2.61
CA GLU A 72 8.99 -5.15 -1.58
C GLU A 72 7.55 -5.63 -1.74
N TYR A 73 7.07 -5.84 -2.97
CA TYR A 73 5.70 -6.29 -3.20
C TYR A 73 5.47 -7.70 -2.64
N LEU A 74 6.50 -8.55 -2.53
CA LEU A 74 6.39 -9.84 -1.84
C LEU A 74 5.99 -9.63 -0.38
N PHE A 75 6.70 -8.75 0.32
CA PHE A 75 6.43 -8.45 1.73
C PHE A 75 5.12 -7.69 1.93
N LEU A 76 4.78 -6.77 1.02
CA LEU A 76 3.52 -6.02 1.08
C LEU A 76 2.32 -6.93 0.87
N ASN A 77 2.37 -7.89 -0.06
CA ASN A 77 1.28 -8.83 -0.27
C ASN A 77 1.00 -9.70 0.97
N ILE A 78 2.04 -10.17 1.67
CA ILE A 78 1.88 -10.96 2.91
C ILE A 78 1.27 -10.10 4.02
N GLN A 79 1.77 -8.87 4.17
CA GLN A 79 1.28 -7.94 5.18
C GLN A 79 -0.15 -7.45 4.92
N ASP A 80 -0.54 -7.22 3.67
CA ASP A 80 -1.90 -6.83 3.33
C ASP A 80 -2.89 -7.97 3.51
N LEU A 81 -2.49 -9.22 3.24
CA LEU A 81 -3.28 -10.38 3.64
C LEU A 81 -3.53 -10.37 5.15
N ALA A 82 -2.49 -10.19 5.96
CA ALA A 82 -2.64 -10.12 7.41
C ALA A 82 -3.56 -8.97 7.84
N LEU A 83 -3.44 -7.81 7.19
CA LEU A 83 -4.30 -6.65 7.46
C LEU A 83 -5.77 -6.92 7.09
N VAL A 84 -6.04 -7.55 5.93
CA VAL A 84 -7.38 -7.96 5.50
C VAL A 84 -8.00 -8.91 6.53
N LEU A 85 -7.26 -9.91 6.98
CA LEU A 85 -7.73 -10.87 8.00
C LEU A 85 -8.07 -10.19 9.32
N ILE A 86 -7.23 -9.25 9.77
CA ILE A 86 -7.47 -8.49 11.00
C ILE A 86 -8.70 -7.57 10.85
N ILE A 87 -8.87 -6.92 9.70
CA ILE A 87 -10.07 -6.10 9.43
C ILE A 87 -11.33 -6.97 9.49
N LEU A 88 -11.32 -8.15 8.85
CA LEU A 88 -12.46 -9.08 8.87
C LEU A 88 -12.75 -9.59 10.28
N TYR A 89 -11.70 -9.88 11.07
CA TYR A 89 -11.84 -10.29 12.47
C TYR A 89 -12.56 -9.23 13.30
N PHE A 90 -12.14 -7.97 13.24
CA PHE A 90 -12.79 -6.87 13.99
C PHE A 90 -14.13 -6.41 13.39
N GLN A 91 -14.56 -6.98 12.25
CA GLN A 91 -15.87 -6.75 11.64
C GLN A 91 -16.81 -7.95 11.82
N ASP A 92 -16.41 -8.99 12.56
CA ASP A 92 -17.15 -10.25 12.72
C ASP A 92 -17.48 -10.95 11.39
N ARG A 93 -16.62 -10.77 10.38
CA ARG A 93 -16.74 -11.34 9.01
C ARG A 93 -15.67 -12.37 8.70
N LEU A 94 -14.88 -12.77 9.69
CA LEU A 94 -13.85 -13.78 9.54
C LEU A 94 -14.49 -15.16 9.33
N GLY A 95 -14.11 -15.85 8.25
CA GLY A 95 -14.69 -17.14 7.86
C GLY A 95 -14.65 -17.33 6.36
N LEU A 96 -15.82 -17.59 5.75
CA LEU A 96 -15.92 -17.85 4.30
C LEU A 96 -15.36 -16.71 3.45
N GLU A 97 -15.58 -15.45 3.84
CA GLU A 97 -15.04 -14.30 3.10
C GLU A 97 -13.51 -14.30 3.05
N ALA A 98 -12.86 -14.60 4.17
CA ALA A 98 -11.39 -14.71 4.22
C ALA A 98 -10.88 -15.80 3.28
N LEU A 99 -11.54 -16.97 3.29
CA LEU A 99 -11.18 -18.08 2.41
C LEU A 99 -11.35 -17.70 0.93
N LEU A 100 -12.44 -17.00 0.58
CA LEU A 100 -12.69 -16.53 -0.78
C LEU A 100 -11.63 -15.53 -1.24
N TYR A 101 -11.24 -14.58 -0.39
CA TYR A 101 -10.19 -13.61 -0.73
C TYR A 101 -8.82 -14.27 -0.90
N ILE A 102 -8.44 -15.19 -0.01
CA ILE A 102 -7.18 -15.93 -0.11
C ILE A 102 -7.15 -16.78 -1.39
N THR A 103 -8.23 -17.55 -1.63
CA THR A 103 -8.31 -18.42 -2.80
C THR A 103 -8.30 -17.61 -4.09
N GLY A 104 -9.09 -16.52 -4.14
CA GLY A 104 -9.11 -15.60 -5.27
C GLY A 104 -7.74 -15.00 -5.54
N TYR A 105 -7.00 -14.60 -4.51
CA TYR A 105 -5.64 -14.08 -4.63
C TYR A 105 -4.70 -15.08 -5.31
N PHE A 106 -4.68 -16.35 -4.86
CA PHE A 106 -3.81 -17.37 -5.46
C PHE A 106 -4.18 -17.69 -6.91
N ILE A 107 -5.47 -17.69 -7.25
CA ILE A 107 -5.93 -17.84 -8.64
C ILE A 107 -5.45 -16.66 -9.50
N ILE A 108 -5.58 -15.44 -9.00
CA ILE A 108 -5.13 -14.23 -9.70
C ILE A 108 -3.62 -14.30 -9.95
N VAL A 109 -2.83 -14.59 -8.92
CA VAL A 109 -1.37 -14.67 -9.02
C VAL A 109 -0.93 -15.76 -10.00
N SER A 110 -1.58 -16.93 -10.00
CA SER A 110 -1.23 -18.01 -10.92
C SER A 110 -1.48 -17.65 -12.38
N VAL A 111 -2.61 -16.99 -12.68
CA VAL A 111 -2.93 -16.51 -14.03
C VAL A 111 -1.95 -15.41 -14.47
N LEU A 112 -1.66 -14.44 -13.59
CA LEU A 112 -0.77 -13.33 -13.91
C LEU A 112 0.69 -13.78 -14.11
N SER A 113 1.15 -14.77 -13.34
CA SER A 113 2.54 -15.25 -13.39
C SER A 113 2.82 -16.15 -14.60
N THR A 114 1.78 -16.65 -15.28
CA THR A 114 1.92 -17.57 -16.43
C THR A 114 1.73 -16.89 -17.78
N SER A 115 1.15 -15.69 -17.83
CA SER A 115 0.87 -14.98 -19.07
C SER A 115 1.34 -13.54 -19.05
N LEU A 116 2.43 -13.29 -19.78
CA LEU A 116 2.95 -11.95 -20.03
C LEU A 116 1.89 -11.02 -20.64
N ALA A 117 1.07 -11.55 -21.55
CA ALA A 117 0.01 -10.77 -22.21
C ALA A 117 -1.03 -10.29 -21.19
N VAL A 118 -1.48 -11.16 -20.27
CA VAL A 118 -2.45 -10.79 -19.24
C VAL A 118 -1.84 -9.77 -18.27
N ALA A 119 -0.60 -9.98 -17.82
CA ALA A 119 0.08 -9.04 -16.95
C ALA A 119 0.24 -7.64 -17.59
N LYS A 120 0.60 -7.57 -18.88
CA LYS A 120 0.71 -6.32 -19.65
C LYS A 120 -0.63 -5.62 -19.88
N ILE A 121 -1.74 -6.33 -19.89
CA ILE A 121 -3.06 -5.70 -19.91
C ILE A 121 -3.39 -5.16 -18.52
N MET A 122 -3.17 -5.97 -17.48
CA MET A 122 -3.54 -5.64 -16.10
C MET A 122 -2.75 -4.45 -15.53
N ILE A 123 -1.48 -4.26 -15.91
CA ILE A 123 -0.68 -3.12 -15.44
C ILE A 123 -1.33 -1.76 -15.77
N ASN A 124 -2.04 -1.66 -16.91
CA ASN A 124 -2.73 -0.42 -17.31
C ASN A 124 -3.91 -0.07 -16.38
N PHE A 125 -4.45 -1.05 -15.66
CA PHE A 125 -5.51 -0.86 -14.69
C PHE A 125 -4.99 -0.58 -13.26
N VAL A 126 -3.70 -0.78 -13.00
CA VAL A 126 -3.13 -0.57 -11.66
C VAL A 126 -3.24 0.89 -11.23
N LEU A 127 -3.00 1.85 -12.11
CA LEU A 127 -3.16 3.27 -11.79
C LEU A 127 -4.58 3.60 -11.32
N PRO A 128 -5.65 3.37 -12.11
CA PRO A 128 -7.00 3.72 -11.67
C PRO A 128 -7.43 2.92 -10.43
N MET A 129 -7.03 1.66 -10.29
CA MET A 129 -7.36 0.86 -9.10
C MET A 129 -6.62 1.36 -7.84
N SER A 130 -5.33 1.68 -7.93
CA SER A 130 -4.53 2.21 -6.83
C SER A 130 -5.07 3.57 -6.39
N MET A 131 -5.44 4.42 -7.35
CA MET A 131 -6.13 5.69 -7.09
C MET A 131 -7.47 5.46 -6.39
N ALA A 132 -8.32 4.56 -6.92
CA ALA A 132 -9.62 4.24 -6.32
C ALA A 132 -9.48 3.72 -4.89
N SER A 133 -8.51 2.83 -4.63
CA SER A 133 -8.20 2.34 -3.29
C SER A 133 -7.97 3.50 -2.32
N LYS A 134 -7.06 4.41 -2.66
CA LYS A 134 -6.68 5.52 -1.78
C LYS A 134 -7.82 6.54 -1.61
N LEU A 135 -8.60 6.80 -2.66
CA LEU A 135 -9.79 7.65 -2.56
C LEU A 135 -10.89 7.04 -1.68
N ILE A 136 -11.11 5.72 -1.76
CA ILE A 136 -12.05 5.01 -0.89
C ILE A 136 -11.59 5.10 0.58
N GLN A 137 -10.30 4.94 0.84
CA GLN A 137 -9.75 5.09 2.20
C GLN A 137 -9.88 6.52 2.72
N LEU A 138 -9.60 7.52 1.89
CA LEU A 138 -9.76 8.92 2.23
C LEU A 138 -11.24 9.23 2.54
N ARG A 139 -12.16 8.75 1.71
CA ARG A 139 -13.61 8.88 1.94
C ARG A 139 -14.01 8.23 3.26
N ALA A 140 -13.51 7.03 3.56
CA ALA A 140 -13.80 6.34 4.82
C ALA A 140 -13.36 7.17 6.04
N LEU A 141 -12.16 7.77 6.00
CA LEU A 141 -11.65 8.67 7.05
C LEU A 141 -12.53 9.90 7.27
N TRP A 142 -12.89 10.60 6.19
CA TRP A 142 -13.69 11.83 6.28
C TRP A 142 -15.16 11.58 6.64
N THR A 143 -15.66 10.39 6.33
CA THR A 143 -17.04 9.98 6.65
C THR A 143 -17.13 9.49 8.10
N SER A 144 -16.19 8.68 8.56
CA SER A 144 -16.17 8.21 9.95
C SER A 144 -15.80 9.30 10.94
N ARG A 145 -15.00 10.30 10.49
CA ARG A 145 -14.33 11.29 11.36
C ARG A 145 -13.55 10.66 12.51
N ASP A 146 -13.19 9.38 12.39
CA ASP A 146 -12.44 8.63 13.38
C ASP A 146 -11.25 7.95 12.71
N ALA A 147 -10.07 8.47 13.03
CA ALA A 147 -8.78 7.97 12.58
C ALA A 147 -8.01 7.25 13.71
N SER A 148 -8.69 6.84 14.79
CA SER A 148 -8.02 6.19 15.93
C SER A 148 -7.41 4.83 15.60
N SER A 149 -7.97 4.12 14.62
CA SER A 149 -7.48 2.82 14.16
C SER A 149 -6.57 2.94 12.93
N VAL A 150 -6.26 4.15 12.46
CA VAL A 150 -5.45 4.38 11.25
C VAL A 150 -4.10 4.95 11.64
N SER A 151 -3.02 4.34 11.17
CA SER A 151 -1.66 4.73 11.50
C SER A 151 -1.09 5.73 10.48
N PRO A 152 -0.75 6.97 10.87
CA PRO A 152 -0.13 7.93 9.95
C PRO A 152 1.25 7.45 9.48
N THR A 153 2.00 6.74 10.33
CA THR A 153 3.32 6.19 10.02
C THR A 153 3.28 5.29 8.78
N THR A 154 2.29 4.40 8.69
CA THR A 154 2.10 3.53 7.52
C THR A 154 1.97 4.33 6.22
N TRP A 155 1.19 5.41 6.23
CA TRP A 155 0.95 6.24 5.06
C TRP A 155 2.17 7.08 4.67
N PHE A 156 2.94 7.57 5.64
CA PHE A 156 4.19 8.29 5.36
C PHE A 156 5.31 7.37 4.86
N ILE A 157 5.38 6.13 5.36
CA ILE A 157 6.28 5.12 4.79
C ILE A 157 5.86 4.83 3.35
N ALA A 158 4.57 4.64 3.07
CA ALA A 158 4.08 4.41 1.72
C ALA A 158 4.37 5.60 0.77
N PHE A 159 4.26 6.83 1.26
CA PHE A 159 4.67 8.03 0.51
C PHE A 159 6.17 8.00 0.19
N TYR A 160 7.02 7.72 1.18
CA TYR A 160 8.46 7.59 0.97
C TYR A 160 8.79 6.51 -0.07
N SER A 161 8.17 5.33 0.02
CA SER A 161 8.38 4.24 -0.92
C SER A 161 7.98 4.64 -2.36
N CYS A 162 6.91 5.40 -2.53
CA CYS A 162 6.56 5.96 -3.84
C CYS A 162 7.64 6.91 -4.37
N VAL A 163 8.19 7.79 -3.53
CA VAL A 163 9.28 8.71 -3.93
C VAL A 163 10.53 7.94 -4.33
N ALA A 164 10.95 6.95 -3.52
CA ALA A 164 12.08 6.09 -3.82
C ALA A 164 11.88 5.37 -5.17
N ARG A 165 10.68 4.83 -5.40
CA ARG A 165 10.37 4.11 -6.64
C ARG A 165 10.26 5.01 -7.87
N ILE A 166 9.75 6.23 -7.75
CA ILE A 166 9.81 7.20 -8.85
C ILE A 166 11.25 7.40 -9.30
N PHE A 167 12.17 7.62 -8.34
CA PHE A 167 13.59 7.78 -8.64
C PHE A 167 14.20 6.52 -9.27
N THR A 168 14.01 5.35 -8.66
CA THR A 168 14.61 4.10 -9.16
C THR A 168 14.02 3.70 -10.52
N THR A 169 12.71 3.85 -10.73
CA THR A 169 12.05 3.55 -12.02
C THR A 169 12.58 4.45 -13.14
N ILE A 170 12.80 5.75 -12.90
CA ILE A 170 13.38 6.65 -13.91
C ILE A 170 14.77 6.17 -14.35
N VAL A 171 15.57 5.63 -13.42
CA VAL A 171 16.96 5.26 -13.68
C VAL A 171 17.11 3.81 -14.18
N GLU A 172 16.36 2.86 -13.61
CA GLU A 172 16.55 1.42 -13.85
C GLU A 172 15.69 0.87 -15.00
N THR A 173 14.42 1.27 -15.11
CA THR A 173 13.47 0.60 -16.02
C THR A 173 12.84 1.51 -17.07
N GLY A 174 12.61 2.80 -16.75
CA GLY A 174 11.87 3.73 -17.60
C GLY A 174 10.39 3.37 -17.80
N ASP A 175 9.83 2.51 -16.96
CA ASP A 175 8.45 2.00 -17.11
C ASP A 175 7.41 3.08 -16.78
N ILE A 176 6.74 3.60 -17.82
CA ILE A 176 5.79 4.71 -17.71
C ILE A 176 4.53 4.34 -16.90
N PRO A 177 3.83 3.21 -17.16
CA PRO A 177 2.73 2.77 -16.31
C PRO A 177 3.07 2.70 -14.82
N VAL A 178 4.23 2.12 -14.47
CA VAL A 178 4.69 2.01 -13.08
C VAL A 178 4.99 3.39 -12.52
N LEU A 179 5.70 4.24 -13.25
CA LEU A 179 6.06 5.61 -12.85
C LEU A 179 4.83 6.47 -12.54
N LEU A 180 3.83 6.46 -13.43
CA LEU A 180 2.59 7.22 -13.25
C LEU A 180 1.81 6.72 -12.03
N THR A 181 1.74 5.39 -11.86
CA THR A 181 1.09 4.77 -10.70
C THR A 181 1.74 5.23 -9.40
N GLN A 182 3.07 5.20 -9.31
CA GLN A 182 3.80 5.62 -8.10
C GLN A 182 3.67 7.12 -7.84
N SER A 183 3.64 7.94 -8.89
CA SER A 183 3.45 9.39 -8.78
C SER A 183 2.10 9.76 -8.18
N VAL A 184 1.00 9.22 -8.73
CA VAL A 184 -0.36 9.45 -8.23
C VAL A 184 -0.52 8.86 -6.83
N SER A 185 0.00 7.64 -6.62
CA SER A 185 -0.06 6.97 -5.32
C SER A 185 0.68 7.74 -4.24
N GLY A 186 1.83 8.35 -4.56
CA GLY A 186 2.60 9.16 -3.62
C GLY A 186 1.79 10.35 -3.09
N VAL A 187 1.19 11.13 -3.99
CA VAL A 187 0.35 12.29 -3.61
C VAL A 187 -0.82 11.86 -2.72
N LEU A 188 -1.48 10.76 -3.06
CA LEU A 188 -2.63 10.27 -2.31
C LEU A 188 -2.23 9.66 -0.96
N ASN A 189 -1.11 8.93 -0.89
CA ASN A 189 -0.56 8.42 0.37
C ASN A 189 -0.24 9.55 1.34
N CYS A 190 0.40 10.62 0.85
CA CYS A 190 0.67 11.81 1.64
C CYS A 190 -0.63 12.48 2.13
N SER A 191 -1.61 12.63 1.23
CA SER A 191 -2.93 13.20 1.56
C SER A 191 -3.66 12.41 2.65
N ILE A 192 -3.60 11.08 2.61
CA ILE A 192 -4.18 10.22 3.64
C ILE A 192 -3.41 10.37 4.96
N GLY A 193 -2.08 10.33 4.93
CA GLY A 193 -1.24 10.52 6.12
C GLY A 193 -1.51 11.84 6.84
N LEU A 194 -1.59 12.94 6.08
CA LEU A 194 -1.95 14.26 6.60
C LEU A 194 -3.39 14.30 7.17
N SER A 195 -4.35 13.68 6.48
CA SER A 195 -5.74 13.61 6.95
C SER A 195 -5.85 12.87 8.29
N VAL A 196 -5.10 11.77 8.46
CA VAL A 196 -5.04 11.01 9.71
C VAL A 196 -4.48 11.86 10.84
N VAL A 197 -3.34 12.52 10.63
CA VAL A 197 -2.73 13.41 11.63
C VAL A 197 -3.70 14.52 12.05
N TYR A 198 -4.37 15.15 11.08
CA TYR A 198 -5.33 16.22 11.31
C TYR A 198 -6.52 15.75 12.17
N LEU A 199 -7.12 14.61 11.84
CA LEU A 199 -8.27 14.07 12.58
C LEU A 199 -7.88 13.63 14.01
N GLN A 200 -6.68 13.06 14.19
CA GLN A 200 -6.18 12.68 15.52
C GLN A 200 -5.88 13.91 16.40
N ALA A 201 -5.35 14.98 15.80
CA ALA A 201 -5.13 16.25 16.50
C ALA A 201 -6.45 16.88 16.97
N GLN A 202 -7.47 16.95 16.11
CA GLN A 202 -8.79 17.46 16.50
C GLN A 202 -9.40 16.70 17.69
N LYS A 203 -9.37 15.35 17.64
CA LYS A 203 -9.92 14.50 18.72
C LYS A 203 -9.19 14.74 20.04
N THR A 204 -7.88 14.98 19.98
CA THR A 204 -7.06 15.27 21.17
C THR A 204 -7.41 16.63 21.76
N SER A 205 -7.56 17.67 20.93
CA SER A 205 -7.95 19.02 21.38
C SER A 205 -9.33 19.03 22.04
N ALA A 206 -10.33 18.39 21.41
CA ALA A 206 -11.69 18.30 21.96
C ALA A 206 -11.73 17.55 23.31
N LYS A 207 -10.85 16.55 23.51
CA LYS A 207 -10.73 15.83 24.79
C LYS A 207 -10.08 16.67 25.88
N ARG A 208 -9.17 17.59 25.54
CA ARG A 208 -8.53 18.51 26.48
C ARG A 208 -9.51 19.58 26.95
N GLU A 209 -10.28 20.17 26.02
CA GLU A 209 -11.30 21.18 26.34
C GLU A 209 -12.37 20.63 27.29
N LYS A 210 -12.81 19.38 27.11
CA LYS A 210 -13.76 18.72 28.03
C LYS A 210 -13.19 18.38 29.42
N ARG A 211 -11.87 18.48 29.62
CA ARG A 211 -11.19 18.17 30.89
C ARG A 211 -10.75 19.43 31.65
N ALA A 212 -10.76 20.58 30.97
CA ALA A 212 -10.53 21.90 31.57
C ALA A 212 -11.86 22.42 32.15
#